data_AF-J9PYV7-F1
#
_entry.id   AF-J9PYV7-F1
#
_cell.length_a   1.000
_cell.length_b   1.000
_cell.length_c   1.000
_cell.angle_alpha   90.00
_cell.angle_beta   90.00
_cell.angle_gamma   90.00
#
_symmetry.space_group_name_H-M   'P 1'
#
loop_
_entity.id
_entity.type
_entity.pdbx_description
1 polymer ?
#
loop_
_entity_poly.entity_id
_entity_poly.type
_entity_poly.pdbx_seq_one_letter_code
_entity_poly.pdbx_strand_id
1 'polypeptide(L)'
;MATWKTLTIQDSASPLMEQLMFFHDHTLMILLMITTLVSYILTTLFINKFNYRYLLEGQMIELIWTILPALTLIFIALPSLRLLYLLDEINNPLITIKTIGHQWYWSYEYSDFNNIEFDSYMIPTNELKNFNFRLLDVDNRISIPYNSQIRMLVTAADVLHSWTIPSLSVKIDATPGRLN
;
A
#
# COMPACT_ATOMS: atom_id res chain seq x y z
N MET A 1 -8.10 7.19 -9.10
CA MET A 1 -8.88 7.44 -7.86
C MET A 1 -9.86 6.29 -7.64
N ALA A 2 -10.31 6.07 -6.40
CA ALA A 2 -11.32 5.07 -6.12
C ALA A 2 -12.66 5.44 -6.79
N THR A 3 -13.28 4.46 -7.45
CA THR A 3 -14.64 4.59 -8.00
C THR A 3 -15.65 3.94 -7.05
N TRP A 4 -16.93 4.20 -7.30
CA TRP A 4 -18.02 3.68 -6.48
C TRP A 4 -18.04 2.15 -6.50
N LYS A 5 -18.21 1.53 -5.32
CA LYS A 5 -18.23 0.06 -5.16
C LYS A 5 -16.94 -0.64 -5.64
N THR A 6 -15.80 0.03 -5.57
CA THR A 6 -14.50 -0.63 -5.77
C THR A 6 -14.26 -1.67 -4.69
N LEU A 7 -13.98 -2.91 -5.12
CA LEU A 7 -13.62 -4.03 -4.24
C LEU A 7 -12.12 -4.31 -4.26
N THR A 8 -11.43 -3.86 -5.31
CA THR A 8 -10.02 -4.10 -5.58
C THR A 8 -9.20 -2.83 -5.38
N ILE A 9 -7.89 -2.98 -5.52
CA ILE A 9 -6.93 -1.88 -5.50
C ILE A 9 -7.18 -0.93 -6.69
N GLN A 10 -6.83 0.35 -6.54
CA GLN A 10 -6.88 1.32 -7.65
C GLN A 10 -5.87 0.94 -8.75
N ASP A 11 -6.22 1.25 -10.00
CA ASP A 11 -5.33 1.03 -11.14
C ASP A 11 -3.95 1.69 -10.92
N SER A 12 -2.90 0.95 -11.28
CA SER A 12 -1.51 1.39 -11.13
C SER A 12 -1.15 2.52 -12.07
N ALA A 13 -0.44 3.50 -11.54
CA ALA A 13 0.21 4.57 -12.27
C ALA A 13 1.75 4.49 -12.21
N SER A 14 2.31 3.44 -11.58
CA SER A 14 3.76 3.17 -11.51
C SER A 14 4.05 1.67 -11.70
N PRO A 15 5.21 1.28 -12.26
CA PRO A 15 5.61 -0.12 -12.38
C PRO A 15 5.68 -0.85 -11.03
N LEU A 16 6.08 -0.14 -9.98
CA LEU A 16 6.13 -0.68 -8.61
C LEU A 16 4.73 -1.02 -8.08
N MET A 17 3.73 -0.20 -8.40
CA MET A 17 2.35 -0.49 -8.04
C MET A 17 1.84 -1.76 -8.71
N GLU A 18 2.18 -1.96 -9.99
CA GLU A 18 1.84 -3.17 -10.73
C GLU A 18 2.44 -4.42 -10.06
N GLN A 19 3.71 -4.37 -9.67
CA GLN A 19 4.34 -5.47 -8.95
C GLN A 19 3.71 -5.73 -7.57
N LEU A 20 3.31 -4.68 -6.85
CA LEU A 20 2.59 -4.81 -5.58
C LEU A 20 1.21 -5.43 -5.78
N MET A 21 0.50 -5.12 -6.88
CA MET A 21 -0.77 -5.78 -7.22
C MET A 21 -0.55 -7.28 -7.50
N PHE A 22 0.49 -7.66 -8.26
CA PHE A 22 0.80 -9.08 -8.48
C PHE A 22 1.14 -9.80 -7.17
N PHE A 23 1.89 -9.17 -6.27
CA PHE A 23 2.21 -9.75 -4.97
C PHE A 23 0.98 -9.86 -4.06
N HIS A 24 0.10 -8.86 -4.07
CA HIS A 24 -1.19 -8.92 -3.40
C HIS A 24 -2.01 -10.11 -3.89
N ASP A 25 -2.15 -10.29 -5.19
CA ASP A 25 -2.96 -11.37 -5.76
C ASP A 25 -2.36 -12.75 -5.47
N HIS A 26 -1.03 -12.87 -5.54
CA HIS A 26 -0.31 -14.09 -5.14
C HIS A 26 -0.59 -14.46 -3.68
N THR A 27 -0.49 -13.48 -2.77
CA THR A 27 -0.74 -13.68 -1.34
C THR A 27 -2.21 -14.01 -1.08
N LEU A 28 -3.13 -13.29 -1.73
CA LEU A 28 -4.58 -13.51 -1.61
C LEU A 28 -4.98 -14.91 -2.08
N MET A 29 -4.39 -15.41 -3.17
CA MET A 29 -4.60 -16.78 -3.64
C MET A 29 -4.23 -17.81 -2.57
N ILE A 30 -3.07 -17.65 -1.91
CA ILE A 30 -2.63 -18.56 -0.84
C ILE A 30 -3.58 -18.49 0.36
N LEU A 31 -3.98 -17.28 0.78
CA LEU A 31 -4.94 -17.10 1.87
C LEU A 31 -6.30 -17.72 1.56
N LEU A 32 -6.79 -17.57 0.33
CA LEU A 32 -8.04 -18.20 -0.12
C LEU A 32 -7.94 -19.72 -0.08
N MET A 33 -6.82 -20.30 -0.52
CA MET A 33 -6.59 -21.73 -0.46
C MET A 33 -6.59 -22.26 0.99
N ILE A 34 -5.93 -21.56 1.92
CA ILE A 34 -5.90 -21.95 3.33
C ILE A 34 -7.29 -21.82 3.97
N THR A 35 -7.99 -20.70 3.72
CA THR A 35 -9.33 -20.47 4.31
C THR A 35 -10.37 -21.45 3.78
N THR A 36 -10.33 -21.80 2.49
CA THR A 36 -11.20 -22.83 1.91
C THR A 36 -10.89 -24.23 2.47
N LEU A 37 -9.61 -24.59 2.63
CA LEU A 37 -9.21 -25.86 3.25
C LEU A 37 -9.69 -25.96 4.70
N VAL A 38 -9.44 -24.94 5.52
CA VAL A 38 -9.82 -24.93 6.94
C VAL A 38 -11.34 -24.94 7.10
N SER A 39 -12.06 -24.12 6.31
CA SER A 39 -13.53 -24.12 6.35
C SER A 39 -14.13 -25.46 5.92
N TYR A 40 -13.53 -26.13 4.92
CA TYR A 40 -13.92 -27.48 4.54
C TYR A 40 -13.71 -28.49 5.68
N ILE A 41 -12.54 -28.50 6.33
CA ILE A 41 -12.27 -29.41 7.46
C ILE A 41 -13.26 -29.14 8.61
N LEU A 42 -13.47 -27.88 8.99
CA LEU A 42 -14.39 -27.53 10.06
C LEU A 42 -15.83 -27.96 9.76
N THR A 43 -16.34 -27.69 8.56
CA THR A 43 -17.70 -28.10 8.16
C THR A 43 -17.86 -29.61 8.18
N THR A 44 -16.86 -30.37 7.72
CA THR A 44 -16.92 -31.83 7.77
C THR A 44 -16.93 -32.37 9.20
N LEU A 45 -16.18 -31.76 10.12
CA LEU A 45 -16.18 -32.14 11.54
C LEU A 45 -17.54 -31.89 12.20
N PHE A 46 -18.22 -30.77 11.89
CA PHE A 46 -19.56 -30.49 12.41
C PHE A 46 -20.63 -31.46 11.89
N ILE A 47 -20.48 -31.98 10.69
CA ILE A 47 -21.43 -32.92 10.07
C ILE A 47 -21.15 -34.37 10.50
N ASN A 48 -19.92 -34.67 10.92
CA ASN A 48 -19.50 -36.03 11.26
C ASN A 48 -20.24 -36.55 12.50
N LYS A 49 -20.79 -37.76 12.39
CA LYS A 49 -21.51 -38.45 13.48
C LYS A 49 -20.66 -39.51 14.19
N PHE A 50 -19.50 -39.87 13.62
CA PHE A 50 -18.62 -40.90 14.18
C PHE A 50 -17.68 -40.31 15.22
N ASN A 51 -17.52 -41.01 16.34
CA ASN A 51 -16.63 -40.62 17.42
C ASN A 51 -15.42 -41.56 17.50
N TYR A 52 -14.22 -40.98 17.64
CA TYR A 52 -13.00 -41.74 17.89
C TYR A 52 -12.22 -41.15 19.07
N ARG A 53 -12.51 -41.64 20.28
CA ARG A 53 -11.98 -41.12 21.55
C ARG A 53 -10.52 -41.50 21.82
N TYR A 54 -10.02 -42.58 21.21
CA TYR A 54 -8.71 -43.13 21.51
C TYR A 54 -7.57 -42.49 20.69
N LEU A 55 -7.85 -41.49 19.85
CA LEU A 55 -6.83 -40.68 19.19
C LEU A 55 -6.25 -39.66 20.18
N LEU A 56 -5.24 -40.08 20.94
CA LEU A 56 -4.58 -39.23 21.94
C LEU A 56 -3.35 -38.51 21.39
N GLU A 57 -2.65 -39.11 20.42
CA GLU A 57 -1.43 -38.54 19.84
C GLU A 57 -1.38 -38.76 18.32
N GLY A 58 -0.68 -37.85 17.64
CA GLY A 58 -0.55 -37.85 16.18
C GLY A 58 0.73 -37.16 15.72
N GLN A 59 1.89 -37.63 16.17
CA GLN A 59 3.18 -37.00 15.86
C GLN A 59 3.41 -36.75 14.35
N MET A 60 2.97 -37.70 13.51
CA MET A 60 3.07 -37.53 12.05
C MET A 60 2.19 -36.40 11.51
N ILE A 61 0.96 -36.20 12.02
CA ILE A 61 0.09 -35.10 11.57
C ILE A 61 0.63 -33.76 12.10
N GLU A 62 1.17 -33.76 13.31
CA GLU A 62 1.83 -32.60 13.92
C GLU A 62 3.02 -32.11 13.09
N LEU A 63 3.85 -33.05 12.63
CA LEU A 63 4.96 -32.74 11.75
C LEU A 63 4.47 -32.11 10.43
N ILE A 64 3.44 -32.69 9.80
CA ILE A 64 2.90 -32.23 8.52
C ILE A 64 2.33 -30.80 8.64
N TRP A 65 1.47 -30.54 9.64
CA TRP A 65 0.86 -29.21 9.80
C TRP A 65 1.84 -28.16 10.32
N THR A 66 3.05 -28.55 10.74
CA THR A 66 4.10 -27.61 11.13
C THR A 66 4.98 -27.25 9.93
N ILE A 67 5.40 -28.25 9.15
CA ILE A 67 6.26 -28.04 7.97
C ILE A 67 5.49 -27.32 6.85
N LEU A 68 4.24 -27.70 6.60
CA LEU A 68 3.48 -27.17 5.46
C LEU A 68 3.27 -25.65 5.57
N PRO A 69 2.82 -25.07 6.71
CA PRO A 69 2.75 -23.61 6.87
C PRO A 69 4.10 -22.91 6.83
N ALA A 70 5.17 -23.55 7.32
CA ALA A 70 6.50 -22.97 7.22
C ALA A 70 6.93 -22.81 5.75
N LEU A 71 6.66 -23.81 4.90
CA LEU A 71 6.92 -23.72 3.46
C LEU A 71 6.04 -22.67 2.79
N THR A 72 4.74 -22.56 3.12
CA THR A 72 3.88 -21.53 2.52
C THR A 72 4.34 -20.11 2.87
N LEU A 73 4.84 -19.88 4.09
CA LEU A 73 5.43 -18.59 4.47
C LEU A 73 6.67 -18.24 3.64
N ILE A 74 7.52 -19.22 3.31
CA ILE A 74 8.68 -18.99 2.43
C ILE A 74 8.21 -18.54 1.03
N PHE A 75 7.16 -19.15 0.49
CA PHE A 75 6.61 -18.75 -0.81
C PHE A 75 6.06 -17.32 -0.82
N ILE A 76 5.50 -16.84 0.31
CA ILE A 76 5.07 -15.44 0.45
C ILE A 76 6.27 -14.51 0.66
N ALA A 77 7.24 -14.92 1.48
CA ALA A 77 8.35 -14.07 1.89
C ALA A 77 9.32 -13.76 0.74
N LEU A 78 9.62 -14.72 -0.14
CA LEU A 78 10.56 -14.52 -1.24
C LEU A 78 10.18 -13.38 -2.21
N PRO A 79 8.96 -13.35 -2.80
CA PRO A 79 8.54 -12.23 -3.65
C PRO A 79 8.40 -10.93 -2.84
N SER A 80 7.97 -11.00 -1.57
CA SER A 80 7.86 -9.83 -0.69
C SER A 80 9.22 -9.14 -0.48
N LEU A 81 10.24 -9.90 -0.12
CA LEU A 81 11.60 -9.38 0.10
C LEU A 81 12.20 -8.83 -1.19
N ARG A 82 12.01 -9.51 -2.32
CA ARG A 82 12.45 -8.99 -3.62
C ARG A 82 11.84 -7.61 -3.90
N LEU A 83 10.55 -7.44 -3.65
CA LEU A 83 9.88 -6.15 -3.86
C LEU A 83 10.36 -5.07 -2.91
N LEU A 84 10.62 -5.43 -1.65
CA LEU A 84 11.17 -4.49 -0.66
C LEU A 84 12.49 -3.88 -1.16
N TYR A 85 13.41 -4.69 -1.69
CA TYR A 85 14.67 -4.19 -2.23
C TYR A 85 14.47 -3.36 -3.51
N LEU A 86 13.55 -3.74 -4.40
CA LEU A 86 13.23 -2.95 -5.59
C LEU A 86 12.65 -1.56 -5.26
N LEU A 87 11.93 -1.44 -4.14
CA LEU A 87 11.39 -0.16 -3.66
C LEU A 87 12.48 0.74 -3.06
N ASP A 88 13.52 0.15 -2.48
CA ASP A 88 14.62 0.87 -1.84
C ASP A 88 15.73 1.30 -2.83
N GLU A 89 15.72 0.75 -4.06
CA GLU A 89 16.64 1.16 -5.11
C GLU A 89 16.39 2.62 -5.55
N ILE A 90 17.19 3.55 -5.00
CA ILE A 90 17.19 4.94 -5.42
C ILE A 90 17.94 5.06 -6.74
N ASN A 91 17.17 5.13 -7.83
CA ASN A 91 17.69 5.49 -9.14
C ASN A 91 18.04 7.00 -9.20
N ASN A 92 18.80 7.41 -10.24
CA ASN A 92 19.16 8.81 -10.48
C ASN A 92 17.91 9.63 -10.83
N PRO A 93 17.32 10.40 -9.89
CA PRO A 93 16.09 11.12 -10.16
C PRO A 93 16.37 12.33 -11.06
N LEU A 94 15.40 12.65 -11.93
CA LEU A 94 15.47 13.83 -12.78
C LEU A 94 15.11 15.11 -12.01
N ILE A 95 14.15 15.00 -11.08
CA ILE A 95 13.62 16.13 -10.30
C ILE A 95 13.45 15.69 -8.85
N THR A 96 13.76 16.61 -7.93
CA THR A 96 13.46 16.51 -6.51
C THR A 96 12.35 17.49 -6.14
N ILE A 97 11.33 16.99 -5.44
CA ILE A 97 10.23 17.80 -4.91
C ILE A 97 10.17 17.57 -3.42
N LYS A 98 10.19 18.65 -2.64
CA LYS A 98 10.00 18.57 -1.19
C LYS A 98 8.53 18.84 -0.86
N THR A 99 7.97 17.99 -0.02
CA THR A 99 6.59 18.06 0.43
C THR A 99 6.55 18.24 1.93
N ILE A 100 5.88 19.29 2.37
CA ILE A 100 5.82 19.70 3.77
C ILE A 100 4.38 19.59 4.25
N GLY A 101 4.15 18.74 5.24
CA GLY A 101 2.87 18.63 5.92
C GLY A 101 2.69 19.75 6.94
N HIS A 102 1.53 20.40 6.86
CA HIS A 102 1.04 21.36 7.84
C HIS A 102 -0.34 20.92 8.34
N GLN A 103 -0.82 21.50 9.43
CA GLN A 103 -2.17 21.29 9.92
C GLN A 103 -3.21 21.66 8.84
N TRP A 104 -3.71 20.61 8.20
CA TRP A 104 -4.79 20.62 7.21
C TRP A 104 -4.44 21.15 5.81
N TYR A 105 -3.16 21.24 5.44
CA TYR A 105 -2.73 21.52 4.07
C TYR A 105 -1.32 20.99 3.79
N TRP A 106 -0.93 21.02 2.53
CA TRP A 106 0.42 20.63 2.09
C TRP A 106 1.09 21.77 1.37
N SER A 107 2.39 21.95 1.58
CA SER A 107 3.22 22.85 0.79
C SER A 107 4.20 22.04 -0.05
N TYR A 108 4.44 22.50 -1.28
CA TYR A 108 5.34 21.85 -2.23
C TYR A 108 6.44 22.82 -2.65
N GLU A 109 7.69 22.36 -2.57
CA GLU A 109 8.87 23.13 -2.99
C GLU A 109 9.59 22.37 -4.12
N TYR A 110 9.78 23.04 -5.25
CA TYR A 110 10.54 22.54 -6.39
C TYR A 110 11.95 23.13 -6.35
N SER A 111 12.85 22.50 -5.60
CA SER A 111 14.21 23.02 -5.37
C SER A 111 15.05 23.15 -6.63
N ASP A 112 14.79 22.30 -7.63
CA ASP A 112 15.58 22.26 -8.86
C ASP A 112 15.21 23.40 -9.83
N PHE A 113 14.12 24.12 -9.58
CA PHE A 113 13.61 25.21 -10.42
C PHE A 113 13.38 26.47 -9.60
N ASN A 114 14.16 27.53 -9.80
CA ASN A 114 13.92 28.92 -9.34
C ASN A 114 13.18 29.11 -7.98
N ASN A 115 13.38 28.20 -7.02
CA ASN A 115 12.64 28.11 -5.76
C ASN A 115 11.12 28.32 -5.91
N ILE A 116 10.47 27.56 -6.79
CA ILE A 116 9.01 27.56 -6.86
C ILE A 116 8.44 26.88 -5.61
N GLU A 117 7.66 27.61 -4.83
CA GLU A 117 6.93 27.12 -3.67
C GLU A 117 5.45 27.52 -3.74
N PHE A 118 4.56 26.63 -3.30
CA PHE A 118 3.15 26.94 -3.15
C PHE A 118 2.46 26.02 -2.14
N ASP A 119 1.36 26.53 -1.58
CA ASP A 119 0.47 25.77 -0.72
C ASP A 119 -0.68 25.14 -1.52
N SER A 120 -1.14 23.99 -1.04
CA SER A 120 -2.22 23.20 -1.61
C SER A 120 -3.28 22.93 -0.55
N TYR A 121 -4.40 23.63 -0.68
CA TYR A 121 -5.57 23.53 0.19
C TYR A 121 -6.70 22.79 -0.50
N MET A 122 -7.47 22.04 0.28
CA MET A 122 -8.72 21.44 -0.20
C MET A 122 -9.74 22.52 -0.56
N ILE A 123 -10.33 22.43 -1.76
CA ILE A 123 -11.36 23.39 -2.19
C ILE A 123 -12.60 23.22 -1.31
N PRO A 124 -13.11 24.30 -0.66
CA PRO A 124 -14.33 24.25 0.12
C PRO A 124 -15.54 23.79 -0.70
N THR A 125 -16.48 23.07 -0.08
CA THR A 125 -17.63 22.49 -0.80
C THR A 125 -18.49 23.52 -1.54
N ASN A 126 -18.52 24.76 -1.06
CA ASN A 126 -19.31 25.85 -1.64
C ASN A 126 -18.64 26.48 -2.88
N GLU A 127 -17.35 26.21 -3.10
CA GLU A 127 -16.55 26.72 -4.22
C GLU A 127 -16.28 25.66 -5.29
N LEU A 128 -16.70 24.41 -5.05
CA LEU A 128 -16.54 23.31 -5.99
C LEU A 128 -17.32 23.59 -7.28
N LYS A 129 -16.67 23.40 -8.43
CA LYS A 129 -17.32 23.38 -9.73
C LYS A 129 -17.91 21.99 -9.98
N ASN A 130 -18.83 21.88 -10.94
CA ASN A 130 -19.55 20.63 -11.23
C ASN A 130 -18.65 19.43 -11.60
N PHE A 131 -17.43 19.67 -12.08
CA PHE A 131 -16.47 18.62 -12.43
C PHE A 131 -15.52 18.25 -11.28
N ASN A 132 -15.58 18.96 -10.15
CA ASN A 132 -14.69 18.73 -9.03
C ASN A 132 -15.13 17.55 -8.17
N PHE A 133 -14.17 16.87 -7.57
CA PHE A 133 -14.39 15.81 -6.60
C PHE A 133 -14.40 16.36 -5.18
N ARG A 134 -15.53 16.18 -4.50
CA ARG A 134 -15.72 16.57 -3.10
C ARG A 134 -14.67 15.92 -2.19
N LEU A 135 -13.99 16.73 -1.37
CA LEU A 135 -12.92 16.33 -0.44
C LEU A 135 -11.63 15.77 -1.08
N LEU A 136 -11.47 15.88 -2.40
CA LEU A 136 -10.28 15.39 -3.11
C LEU A 136 -9.58 16.49 -3.90
N ASP A 137 -10.35 17.41 -4.48
CA ASP A 137 -9.75 18.50 -5.25
C ASP A 137 -9.14 19.58 -4.36
N VAL A 138 -7.99 20.06 -4.83
CA VAL A 138 -7.19 21.12 -4.23
C VAL A 138 -7.12 22.31 -5.17
N ASP A 139 -6.85 23.48 -4.62
CA ASP A 139 -6.66 24.73 -5.37
C ASP A 139 -5.42 24.67 -6.29
N ASN A 140 -4.29 24.24 -5.76
CA ASN A 140 -3.02 24.08 -6.47
C ASN A 140 -2.61 22.60 -6.48
N ARG A 141 -2.55 22.01 -7.68
CA ARG A 141 -2.13 20.62 -7.86
C ARG A 141 -0.63 20.53 -8.08
N ILE A 142 0.02 19.55 -7.44
CA ILE A 142 1.40 19.19 -7.77
C ILE A 142 1.49 18.75 -9.25
N SER A 143 2.35 19.43 -10.00
CA SER A 143 2.62 19.12 -11.40
C SER A 143 3.95 18.39 -11.51
N ILE A 144 3.95 17.24 -12.17
CA ILE A 144 5.14 16.39 -12.33
C ILE A 144 5.28 15.94 -13.79
N PRO A 145 6.50 15.76 -14.32
CA PRO A 145 6.69 15.25 -15.67
C PRO A 145 6.32 13.78 -15.74
N TYR A 146 5.55 13.43 -16.78
CA TYR A 146 5.22 12.04 -17.07
C TYR A 146 6.48 11.24 -17.44
N ASN A 147 6.50 9.96 -17.06
CA ASN A 147 7.56 9.01 -17.37
C ASN A 147 8.97 9.49 -16.97
N SER A 148 9.08 10.10 -15.80
CA SER A 148 10.34 10.55 -15.22
C SER A 148 10.50 10.01 -13.80
N GLN A 149 11.74 9.75 -13.38
CA GLN A 149 12.03 9.38 -12.00
C GLN A 149 12.08 10.63 -11.14
N ILE A 150 11.22 10.69 -10.14
CA ILE A 150 11.05 11.85 -9.26
C ILE A 150 11.41 11.39 -7.84
N ARG A 151 12.24 12.18 -7.17
CA ARG A 151 12.50 12.02 -5.74
C ARG A 151 11.54 12.92 -4.96
N MET A 152 10.73 12.32 -4.10
CA MET A 152 9.93 13.05 -3.13
C MET A 152 10.71 13.09 -1.82
N LEU A 153 10.85 14.28 -1.22
CA LEU A 153 11.39 14.46 0.13
C LEU A 153 10.26 14.91 1.05
N VAL A 154 9.91 14.10 2.05
CA VAL A 154 8.70 14.33 2.85
C VAL A 154 9.07 14.68 4.29
N THR A 155 8.53 15.80 4.79
CA THR A 155 8.71 16.27 6.17
C THR A 155 7.43 16.95 6.64
N ALA A 156 7.34 17.30 7.92
CA ALA A 156 6.28 18.15 8.45
C ALA A 156 6.87 19.39 9.16
N ALA A 157 6.08 20.45 9.23
CA ALA A 157 6.42 21.67 9.97
C ALA A 157 5.89 21.67 11.41
N ASP A 158 4.84 20.88 11.70
CA ASP A 158 4.12 20.91 12.97
C ASP A 158 3.97 19.55 13.65
N VAL A 159 3.00 18.74 13.23
CA VAL A 159 2.65 17.43 13.78
C VAL A 159 2.91 16.33 12.74
N LEU A 160 2.62 15.08 13.10
CA LEU A 160 2.75 13.97 12.18
C LEU A 160 1.66 14.02 11.09
N HIS A 161 2.08 13.88 9.84
CA HIS A 161 1.19 13.64 8.69
C HIS A 161 1.68 12.44 7.89
N SER A 162 1.00 12.08 6.81
CA SER A 162 1.43 11.01 5.92
C SER A 162 1.05 11.35 4.48
N TRP A 163 2.06 11.50 3.61
CA TRP A 163 1.85 11.83 2.21
C TRP A 163 1.61 10.54 1.43
N THR A 164 0.40 10.41 0.86
CA THR A 164 -0.07 9.16 0.28
C THR A 164 -0.70 9.37 -1.10
N ILE A 165 -0.22 8.63 -2.10
CA ILE A 165 -0.86 8.50 -3.43
C ILE A 165 -0.99 7.00 -3.74
N PRO A 166 -2.17 6.40 -3.52
CA PRO A 166 -2.35 4.95 -3.63
C PRO A 166 -2.00 4.36 -5.00
N SER A 167 -2.38 5.03 -6.09
CA SER A 167 -2.12 4.54 -7.46
C SER A 167 -0.63 4.53 -7.83
N LEU A 168 0.21 5.28 -7.11
CA LEU A 168 1.67 5.30 -7.29
C LEU A 168 2.40 4.41 -6.27
N SER A 169 1.68 3.72 -5.37
CA SER A 169 2.22 2.98 -4.23
C SER A 169 3.03 3.80 -3.23
N VAL A 170 2.87 5.13 -3.21
CA VAL A 170 3.61 5.98 -2.29
C VAL A 170 2.79 6.21 -1.03
N LYS A 171 3.39 5.91 0.12
CA LYS A 171 2.93 6.32 1.44
C LYS A 171 4.16 6.57 2.31
N ILE A 172 4.42 7.83 2.64
CA ILE A 172 5.58 8.24 3.42
C ILE A 172 5.12 9.15 4.55
N ASP A 173 5.54 8.84 5.77
CA ASP A 173 5.21 9.67 6.92
C ASP A 173 5.98 10.98 6.88
N ALA A 174 5.28 12.07 7.16
CA ALA A 174 5.82 13.41 7.28
C ALA A 174 6.03 13.68 8.78
N THR A 175 7.30 13.63 9.21
CA THR A 175 7.69 13.74 10.62
C THR A 175 8.45 15.04 10.87
N PRO A 176 8.05 15.89 11.83
CA PRO A 176 8.78 17.11 12.15
C PRO A 176 10.23 16.81 12.52
N GLY A 177 11.18 17.55 11.92
CA GLY A 177 12.61 17.39 12.18
C GLY A 177 13.28 16.20 11.47
N ARG A 178 12.57 15.48 10.57
CA ARG A 178 13.15 14.40 9.75
C ARG A 178 12.69 14.52 8.30
N LEU A 179 13.67 14.43 7.39
CA LEU A 179 13.44 14.42 5.95
C LEU A 179 13.48 12.96 5.48
N ASN A 180 12.31 12.43 5.13
CA ASN A 180 12.15 11.08 4.57
C ASN A 180 12.27 11.08 3.05
#